data_AF-A0A329ULS5-F1
#
_entry.id   AF-A0A329ULS5-F1
#
_cell.length_a   1.000
_cell.length_b   1.000
_cell.length_c   1.000
_cell.angle_alpha   90.00
_cell.angle_beta   90.00
_cell.angle_gamma   90.00
#
_symmetry.space_group_name_H-M   'P 1'
#
loop_
_entity.id
_entity.type
_entity.pdbx_description
1 polymer ?
#
loop_
_entity_poly.entity_id
_entity_poly.type
_entity_poly.pdbx_seq_one_letter_code
_entity_poly.pdbx_strand_id
1 'polypeptide(L)'
;MQENPRFLKRVLIGIFAFYCAFVVLFYFLTGDQLIYRESRGEQEMPAATAGTVELYQGSDVTQYFMTGVQRLDSVSVLWGTYYRANAGTVTVELLRTDTGEVLMSGQFAAVDIPEGGTTTIYAQQPIEGLPGVELALHITADSAPGEAVSPLMDAENPSTGGLWLNGEQTTGLLCFSTAGTDYIRAGLHYWQLVSIVGAVLLAVLVFAWNRYQRGRQDILAEAILAVKKYRFLIKQLVSRDFKTKYKRSVLGVFWSFLNPLLTMIVQYFIFSTIFKSDIEYYPAYLLVGIVSFNFFNEACGMGLMSIIGNSGLITKVYMPKYIYPLTRVMSSVVNLAISLIPLIIVSMFTGVHFRKSALLALYFLVCLILFTLGVVLLLSAAMVFFRDVQFLWNVISMIWMYATPLFYPETILPDQFKFVLQINPLYHIIKAERTCILGGVSPDPVVYVQCLLMALAALLIGALVFKKTQNKFVLYL
;
A
#
# COMPACT_ATOMS: atom_id res chain seq x y z
N MET A 1 17.22 -35.72 -24.97
CA MET A 1 17.68 -34.44 -25.55
C MET A 1 18.40 -33.67 -24.46
N GLN A 2 19.72 -33.55 -24.55
CA GLN A 2 20.55 -32.86 -23.55
C GLN A 2 20.18 -31.37 -23.48
N GLU A 3 19.46 -30.97 -22.44
CA GLU A 3 19.16 -29.56 -22.19
C GLU A 3 20.45 -28.81 -21.80
N ASN A 4 20.67 -27.65 -22.45
CA ASN A 4 21.93 -26.92 -22.40
C ASN A 4 22.25 -26.44 -20.96
N PRO A 5 23.22 -27.05 -20.25
CA PRO A 5 23.52 -26.72 -18.85
C PRO A 5 24.00 -25.27 -18.70
N ARG A 6 24.58 -24.69 -19.76
CA ARG A 6 25.02 -23.28 -19.78
C ARG A 6 23.84 -22.32 -19.69
N PHE A 7 22.66 -22.69 -20.23
CA PHE A 7 21.48 -21.84 -20.14
C PHE A 7 20.94 -21.79 -18.71
N LEU A 8 20.75 -22.95 -18.07
CA LEU A 8 20.26 -23.00 -16.69
C LEU A 8 21.20 -22.22 -15.75
N LYS A 9 22.53 -22.41 -15.87
CA LYS A 9 23.51 -21.65 -15.09
C LYS A 9 23.35 -20.14 -15.25
N ARG A 10 23.22 -19.66 -16.50
CA ARG A 10 23.04 -18.22 -16.79
C ARG A 10 21.75 -17.66 -16.18
N VAL A 11 20.66 -18.44 -16.22
CA VAL A 11 19.38 -18.01 -15.62
C VAL A 11 19.49 -17.96 -14.10
N LEU A 12 20.07 -18.97 -13.45
CA LEU A 12 20.24 -18.98 -11.99
C LEU A 12 21.12 -17.80 -11.51
N ILE A 13 22.23 -17.54 -12.21
CA ILE A 13 23.09 -16.37 -11.93
C ILE A 13 22.31 -15.07 -12.17
N GLY A 14 21.53 -15.00 -13.26
CA GLY A 14 20.69 -13.84 -13.58
C GLY A 14 19.63 -13.55 -12.51
N ILE A 15 19.01 -14.58 -11.93
CA ILE A 15 18.03 -14.43 -10.84
C ILE A 15 18.72 -13.82 -9.60
N PHE A 16 19.89 -14.31 -9.23
CA PHE A 16 20.62 -13.77 -8.08
C PHE A 16 21.13 -12.34 -8.34
N ALA A 17 21.66 -12.07 -9.54
CA ALA A 17 22.08 -10.72 -9.92
C ALA A 17 20.91 -9.74 -9.94
N PHE A 18 19.74 -10.16 -10.44
CA PHE A 18 18.51 -9.37 -10.40
C PHE A 18 18.08 -9.08 -8.96
N TYR A 19 18.16 -10.07 -8.06
CA TYR A 19 17.89 -9.87 -6.64
C TYR A 19 18.82 -8.81 -6.03
N CYS A 20 20.13 -8.90 -6.24
CA CYS A 20 21.09 -7.91 -5.74
C CYS A 20 20.81 -6.49 -6.29
N ALA A 21 20.52 -6.38 -7.59
CA ALA A 21 20.17 -5.10 -8.21
C ALA A 21 18.86 -4.54 -7.65
N PHE A 22 17.84 -5.39 -7.46
CA PHE A 22 16.56 -5.01 -6.91
C PHE A 22 16.69 -4.51 -5.47
N VAL A 23 17.50 -5.16 -4.64
CA VAL A 23 17.78 -4.74 -3.25
C VAL A 23 18.37 -3.35 -3.17
N VAL A 24 19.36 -3.07 -4.01
CA VAL A 24 20.03 -1.77 -4.04
C VAL A 24 19.06 -0.72 -4.57
N LEU A 25 18.35 -1.03 -5.66
CA LEU A 25 17.34 -0.15 -6.24
C LEU A 25 16.23 0.16 -5.22
N PHE A 26 15.72 -0.84 -4.51
CA PHE A 26 14.69 -0.71 -3.49
C PHE A 26 15.13 0.28 -2.40
N TYR A 27 16.34 0.10 -1.86
CA TYR A 27 16.90 1.02 -0.86
C TYR A 27 16.93 2.48 -1.34
N PHE A 28 17.34 2.72 -2.60
CA PHE A 28 17.35 4.06 -3.19
C PHE A 28 15.95 4.62 -3.49
N LEU A 29 14.98 3.76 -3.82
CA LEU A 29 13.61 4.18 -4.11
C LEU A 29 12.82 4.50 -2.83
N THR A 30 13.05 3.77 -1.75
CA THR A 30 12.38 3.98 -0.46
C THR A 30 13.01 5.12 0.35
N GLY A 31 14.34 5.29 0.29
CA GLY A 31 15.04 6.34 1.04
C GLY A 31 14.69 6.34 2.54
N ASP A 32 14.42 7.52 3.08
CA ASP A 32 14.11 7.72 4.50
C ASP A 32 12.82 7.03 4.96
N GLN A 33 11.87 6.80 4.04
CA GLN A 33 10.61 6.12 4.33
C GLN A 33 10.80 4.63 4.63
N LEU A 34 11.99 4.09 4.39
CA LEU A 34 12.37 2.75 4.83
C LEU A 34 12.56 2.70 6.35
N ILE A 35 13.09 3.77 6.93
CA ILE A 35 13.55 3.87 8.31
C ILE A 35 12.53 4.61 9.18
N TYR A 36 11.85 5.61 8.63
CA TYR A 36 10.91 6.46 9.33
C TYR A 36 9.51 6.34 8.74
N ARG A 37 8.51 6.40 9.61
CA ARG A 37 7.09 6.56 9.26
C ARG A 37 6.48 7.67 10.13
N GLU A 38 5.34 8.20 9.72
CA GLU A 38 4.51 9.03 10.61
C GLU A 38 4.19 8.26 11.89
N SER A 39 4.26 8.97 13.02
CA SER A 39 4.08 8.35 14.33
C SER A 39 2.63 7.92 14.53
N ARG A 40 2.45 6.75 15.17
CA ARG A 40 1.12 6.29 15.60
C ARG A 40 0.76 6.73 17.02
N GLY A 41 1.70 7.38 17.70
CA GLY A 41 1.56 7.88 19.07
C GLY A 41 1.40 9.40 19.13
N GLU A 42 1.02 10.03 18.02
CA GLU A 42 0.71 11.46 17.97
C GLU A 42 -0.53 11.78 18.81
N GLN A 43 -0.45 12.86 19.59
CA GLN A 43 -1.62 13.47 20.19
C GLN A 43 -2.36 14.23 19.09
N GLU A 44 -3.56 13.78 18.74
CA GLU A 44 -4.46 14.52 17.86
C GLU A 44 -5.02 15.75 18.59
N MET A 45 -5.31 16.80 17.82
CA MET A 45 -5.89 18.05 18.33
C MET A 45 -7.32 17.77 18.85
N PRO A 46 -7.58 17.90 20.16
CA PRO A 46 -8.93 17.76 20.72
C PRO A 46 -9.89 18.83 20.19
N ALA A 47 -11.18 18.51 20.17
CA ALA A 47 -12.21 19.51 19.88
C ALA A 47 -12.27 20.53 21.03
N ALA A 48 -12.17 21.82 20.70
CA ALA A 48 -12.25 22.87 21.70
C ALA A 48 -13.69 23.01 22.23
N THR A 49 -13.87 22.87 23.54
CA THR A 49 -15.17 23.04 24.22
C THR A 49 -15.18 24.27 25.14
N ALA A 50 -14.01 24.72 25.60
CA ALA A 50 -13.85 25.91 26.41
C ALA A 50 -12.49 26.60 26.16
N GLY A 51 -12.34 27.84 26.60
CA GLY A 51 -11.02 28.43 26.79
C GLY A 51 -10.52 28.20 28.21
N THR A 52 -9.20 28.23 28.38
CA THR A 52 -8.56 28.10 29.69
C THR A 52 -8.60 29.44 30.46
N VAL A 53 -7.44 30.04 30.74
CA VAL A 53 -7.29 31.36 31.34
C VAL A 53 -6.68 32.31 30.31
N GLU A 54 -7.01 33.59 30.43
CA GLU A 54 -6.31 34.63 29.67
C GLU A 54 -4.86 34.69 30.14
N LEU A 55 -3.92 34.49 29.21
CA LEU A 55 -2.49 34.53 29.51
C LEU A 55 -2.01 35.98 29.53
N TYR A 56 -2.13 36.63 30.68
CA TYR A 56 -1.48 37.91 30.93
C TYR A 56 -0.22 37.71 31.79
N GLN A 57 0.59 38.75 31.95
CA GLN A 57 1.84 38.69 32.72
C GLN A 57 1.64 38.05 34.11
N GLY A 58 2.34 36.93 34.34
CA GLY A 58 2.25 36.16 35.59
C GLY A 58 1.23 35.02 35.59
N SER A 59 0.48 34.85 34.50
CA SER A 59 -0.35 33.66 34.28
C SER A 59 0.42 32.56 33.58
N ASP A 60 0.17 31.31 33.96
CA ASP A 60 0.76 30.13 33.36
C ASP A 60 -0.28 29.04 33.10
N VAL A 61 -0.07 28.30 32.01
CA VAL A 61 -0.84 27.10 31.68
C VAL A 61 0.14 25.97 31.45
N THR A 62 0.01 24.90 32.23
CA THR A 62 0.86 23.72 32.11
C THR A 62 0.03 22.47 31.88
N GLN A 63 0.31 21.76 30.78
CA GLN A 63 -0.29 20.45 30.49
C GLN A 63 0.78 19.37 30.60
N TYR A 64 0.59 18.42 31.52
CA TYR A 64 1.44 17.25 31.60
C TYR A 64 0.90 16.14 30.69
N PHE A 65 1.79 15.48 29.96
CA PHE A 65 1.42 14.39 29.07
C PHE A 65 2.59 13.44 28.79
N MET A 66 2.25 12.24 28.33
CA MET A 66 3.20 11.25 27.83
C MET A 66 3.02 11.14 26.33
N THR A 67 4.11 11.25 25.57
CA THR A 67 4.04 11.06 24.11
C THR A 67 4.42 9.63 23.72
N GLY A 68 3.68 9.07 22.77
CA GLY A 68 4.06 7.82 22.11
C GLY A 68 5.01 8.02 20.93
N VAL A 69 5.27 9.27 20.53
CA VAL A 69 6.13 9.65 19.40
C VAL A 69 7.59 9.36 19.73
N GLN A 70 8.27 8.63 18.86
CA GLN A 70 9.69 8.30 19.09
C GLN A 70 10.65 9.44 18.74
N ARG A 71 10.35 10.19 17.68
CA ARG A 71 11.09 11.37 17.22
C ARG A 71 10.11 12.54 17.05
N LEU A 72 10.06 13.42 18.05
CA LEU A 72 9.11 14.52 18.08
C LEU A 72 9.62 15.68 17.22
N ASP A 73 8.81 16.12 16.25
CA ASP A 73 9.18 17.17 15.31
C ASP A 73 8.54 18.51 15.68
N SER A 74 7.28 18.49 16.12
CA SER A 74 6.56 19.71 16.46
C SER A 74 5.46 19.52 17.50
N VAL A 75 5.12 20.62 18.16
CA VAL A 75 3.95 20.74 19.03
C VAL A 75 3.15 21.96 18.58
N SER A 76 1.85 21.77 18.42
CA SER A 76 0.91 22.79 17.99
C SER A 76 -0.11 23.07 19.09
N VAL A 77 -0.45 24.33 19.31
CA VAL A 77 -1.44 24.77 20.32
C VAL A 77 -2.52 25.60 19.66
N LEU A 78 -3.78 25.35 20.02
CA LEU A 78 -4.95 26.06 19.53
C LEU A 78 -5.33 27.22 20.45
N TRP A 79 -5.67 28.37 19.86
CA TRP A 79 -5.90 29.62 20.57
C TRP A 79 -7.30 30.21 20.38
N GLY A 80 -7.80 30.83 21.44
CA GLY A 80 -8.95 31.72 21.45
C GLY A 80 -8.51 33.16 21.70
N THR A 81 -8.96 34.05 20.83
CA THR A 81 -8.78 35.52 20.92
C THR A 81 -10.07 36.23 21.32
N TYR A 82 -11.20 35.52 21.30
CA TYR A 82 -12.56 36.02 21.50
C TYR A 82 -12.90 37.21 20.61
N TYR A 83 -12.34 37.26 19.40
CA TYR A 83 -12.47 38.36 18.44
C TYR A 83 -12.02 39.73 19.00
N ARG A 84 -11.08 39.74 19.95
CA ARG A 84 -10.51 40.96 20.54
C ARG A 84 -9.16 41.30 19.91
N ALA A 85 -8.75 42.56 20.02
CA ALA A 85 -7.40 42.98 19.66
C ALA A 85 -6.44 42.56 20.78
N ASN A 86 -5.51 41.66 20.47
CA ASN A 86 -4.53 41.15 21.43
C ASN A 86 -3.14 41.70 21.15
N ALA A 87 -2.35 41.88 22.19
CA ALA A 87 -1.00 42.41 22.15
C ALA A 87 -0.09 41.69 23.15
N GLY A 88 1.22 41.78 22.95
CA GLY A 88 2.21 41.03 23.73
C GLY A 88 2.74 39.79 22.99
N THR A 89 3.49 39.00 23.72
CA THR A 89 4.26 37.84 23.28
C THR A 89 3.87 36.64 24.12
N VAL A 90 3.49 35.58 23.43
CA VAL A 90 3.19 34.29 24.01
C VAL A 90 4.40 33.38 23.83
N THR A 91 4.83 32.74 24.90
CA THR A 91 5.93 31.78 24.90
C THR A 91 5.36 30.39 25.16
N VAL A 92 5.64 29.45 24.25
CA VAL A 92 5.27 28.04 24.35
C VAL A 92 6.53 27.23 24.51
N GLU A 93 6.63 26.46 25.59
CA GLU A 93 7.79 25.65 25.92
C GLU A 93 7.40 24.19 26.17
N LEU A 94 8.18 23.27 25.64
CA LEU A 94 8.09 21.87 25.96
C LEU A 94 9.26 21.51 26.89
N LEU A 95 8.94 21.07 28.09
CA LEU A 95 9.92 20.69 29.10
C LEU A 95 9.84 19.20 29.40
N ARG A 96 10.97 18.65 29.82
CA ARG A 96 11.03 17.32 30.43
C ARG A 96 10.89 17.46 31.94
N THR A 97 9.93 16.75 32.55
CA THR A 97 9.62 16.95 33.98
C THR A 97 10.69 16.40 34.93
N ASP A 98 11.42 15.37 34.51
CA ASP A 98 12.46 14.71 35.32
C ASP A 98 13.71 15.58 35.54
N THR A 99 14.04 16.43 34.58
CA THR A 99 15.29 17.20 34.48
C THR A 99 15.05 18.70 34.47
N GLY A 100 13.83 19.15 34.16
CA GLY A 100 13.49 20.54 33.95
C GLY A 100 14.10 21.13 32.68
N GLU A 101 14.66 20.30 31.80
CA GLU A 101 15.27 20.73 30.55
C GLU A 101 14.20 21.20 29.56
N VAL A 102 14.39 22.39 28.99
CA VAL A 102 13.57 22.91 27.89
C VAL A 102 14.00 22.22 26.60
N LEU A 103 13.15 21.35 26.09
CA LEU A 103 13.38 20.59 24.86
C LEU A 103 13.09 21.42 23.61
N MET A 104 12.04 22.25 23.66
CA MET A 104 11.66 23.19 22.59
C MET A 104 11.06 24.45 23.20
N SER A 105 11.26 25.59 22.54
CA SER A 105 10.64 26.85 22.91
C SER A 105 10.34 27.66 21.65
N GLY A 106 9.23 28.40 21.66
CA GLY A 106 8.86 29.31 20.59
C GLY A 106 8.07 30.50 21.13
N GLN A 107 8.29 31.66 20.51
CA GLN A 107 7.65 32.91 20.86
C GLN A 107 6.80 33.40 19.69
N PHE A 108 5.58 33.83 20.00
CA PHE A 108 4.60 34.29 19.02
C PHE A 108 4.00 35.61 19.47
N ALA A 109 3.87 36.57 18.54
CA ALA A 109 3.19 37.81 18.85
C ALA A 109 1.67 37.55 18.92
N ALA A 110 1.02 37.95 20.01
CA ALA A 110 -0.41 37.73 20.24
C ALA A 110 -1.30 38.36 19.16
N VAL A 111 -0.81 39.43 18.52
CA VAL A 111 -1.48 40.13 17.41
C VAL A 111 -1.57 39.29 16.14
N ASP A 112 -0.66 38.35 15.94
CA ASP A 112 -0.58 37.51 14.73
C ASP A 112 -1.41 36.22 14.86
N ILE A 113 -1.98 35.96 16.03
CA ILE A 113 -2.78 34.76 16.31
C ILE A 113 -4.25 35.07 15.97
N PRO A 114 -4.85 34.41 14.96
CA PRO A 114 -6.28 34.59 14.65
C PRO A 114 -7.17 33.78 15.61
N GLU A 115 -8.47 34.10 15.67
CA GLU A 115 -9.46 33.31 16.40
C GLU A 115 -9.51 31.87 15.87
N GLY A 116 -9.34 30.88 16.75
CA GLY A 116 -9.22 29.47 16.36
C GLY A 116 -7.92 29.16 15.62
N GLY A 117 -6.94 30.07 15.67
CA GLY A 117 -5.62 29.91 15.08
C GLY A 117 -4.77 28.91 15.85
N THR A 118 -3.80 28.31 15.16
CA THR A 118 -2.85 27.37 15.74
C THR A 118 -1.43 27.92 15.62
N THR A 119 -0.66 27.89 16.71
CA THR A 119 0.79 28.16 16.67
C THR A 119 1.55 26.86 16.80
N THR A 120 2.64 26.70 16.06
CA THR A 120 3.46 25.49 16.06
C THR A 120 4.89 25.81 16.42
N ILE A 121 5.41 25.16 17.45
CA ILE A 121 6.84 25.13 17.75
C ILE A 121 7.47 23.92 17.06
N TYR A 122 8.64 24.12 16.47
CA TYR A 122 9.38 23.09 15.73
C TYR A 122 10.71 22.81 16.42
N ALA A 123 11.05 21.53 16.51
CA ALA A 123 12.38 21.12 16.95
C ALA A 123 13.41 21.46 15.87
N GLN A 124 14.59 21.95 16.26
CA GLN A 124 15.69 22.14 15.30
C GLN A 124 16.19 20.81 14.73
N GLN A 125 16.15 19.76 15.56
CA GLN A 125 16.32 18.36 15.18
C GLN A 125 15.26 17.53 15.91
N PRO A 126 14.73 16.47 15.29
CA PRO A 126 13.72 15.62 15.92
C PRO A 126 14.19 15.12 17.28
N ILE A 127 13.40 15.33 18.33
CA ILE A 127 13.80 14.98 19.70
C ILE A 127 13.50 13.52 19.95
N GLU A 128 14.52 12.77 20.35
CA GLU A 128 14.45 11.31 20.55
C GLU A 128 14.44 10.93 22.03
N GLY A 129 14.01 9.70 22.33
CA GLY A 129 14.06 9.16 23.70
C GLY A 129 12.96 9.70 24.63
N LEU A 130 11.85 10.17 24.05
CA LEU A 130 10.67 10.66 24.78
C LEU A 130 9.64 9.58 25.19
N PRO A 131 9.53 8.40 24.53
CA PRO A 131 8.53 7.40 24.93
C PRO A 131 8.69 6.97 26.39
N GLY A 132 7.63 7.14 27.19
CA GLY A 132 7.60 6.80 28.61
C GLY A 132 8.20 7.87 29.54
N VAL A 133 8.57 9.03 29.00
CA VAL A 133 9.01 10.21 29.77
C VAL A 133 7.85 11.20 29.87
N GLU A 134 7.60 11.72 31.06
CA GLU A 134 6.58 12.73 31.29
C GLU A 134 7.08 14.09 30.81
N LEU A 135 6.27 14.75 29.99
CA LEU A 135 6.55 16.06 29.41
C LEU A 135 5.56 17.07 29.94
N ALA A 136 6.01 18.32 30.06
CA ALA A 136 5.18 19.46 30.41
C ALA A 136 5.17 20.45 29.24
N LEU A 137 3.99 20.71 28.69
CA LEU A 137 3.76 21.82 27.78
C LEU A 137 3.41 23.05 28.63
N HIS A 138 4.36 23.95 28.79
CA HIS A 138 4.26 25.14 29.62
C HIS A 138 4.09 26.37 28.72
N ILE A 139 3.07 27.17 29.02
CA ILE A 139 2.68 28.31 28.22
C ILE A 139 2.59 29.53 29.12
N THR A 140 3.26 30.61 28.72
CA THR A 140 3.27 31.90 29.42
C THR A 140 3.09 33.03 28.43
N ALA A 141 2.74 34.21 28.92
CA ALA A 141 2.72 35.42 28.10
C ALA A 141 3.05 36.66 28.92
N ASP A 142 3.45 37.73 28.23
CA ASP A 142 3.72 39.05 28.81
C ASP A 142 2.60 40.09 28.53
N SER A 143 1.47 39.63 27.98
CA SER A 143 0.31 40.46 27.62
C SER A 143 -0.31 41.17 28.83
N ALA A 144 -0.94 42.32 28.58
CA ALA A 144 -1.76 43.00 29.58
C ALA A 144 -3.14 42.32 29.73
N PRO A 145 -3.78 42.39 30.91
CA PRO A 145 -5.14 41.90 31.09
C PRO A 145 -6.11 42.54 30.09
N GLY A 146 -6.92 41.71 29.42
CA GLY A 146 -7.87 42.15 28.38
C GLY A 146 -7.30 42.26 26.96
N GLU A 147 -5.97 42.17 26.80
CA GLU A 147 -5.26 42.10 25.51
C GLU A 147 -4.56 40.75 25.31
N ALA A 148 -4.88 39.76 26.15
CA ALA A 148 -4.26 38.45 26.20
C ALA A 148 -5.04 37.40 25.41
N VAL A 149 -4.31 36.49 24.77
CA VAL A 149 -4.90 35.27 24.17
C VAL A 149 -5.09 34.19 25.23
N SER A 150 -6.00 33.25 24.97
CA SER A 150 -6.23 32.09 25.83
C SER A 150 -6.03 30.81 25.03
N PRO A 151 -5.22 29.85 25.49
CA PRO A 151 -5.19 28.55 24.85
C PRO A 151 -6.53 27.83 25.11
N LEU A 152 -7.02 27.10 24.11
CA LEU A 152 -8.28 26.38 24.22
C LEU A 152 -8.08 25.03 24.90
N MET A 153 -9.17 24.48 25.45
CA MET A 153 -9.17 23.16 26.08
C MET A 153 -10.44 22.37 25.75
N ASP A 154 -10.32 21.05 25.86
CA ASP A 154 -11.44 20.15 26.03
C ASP A 154 -11.70 19.96 27.53
N ALA A 155 -12.77 20.59 28.02
CA ALA A 155 -13.20 20.49 29.41
C ALA A 155 -13.97 19.19 29.72
N GLU A 156 -14.46 18.48 28.69
CA GLU A 156 -15.30 17.30 28.87
C GLU A 156 -14.47 16.03 29.08
N ASN A 157 -13.28 15.97 28.47
CA ASN A 157 -12.39 14.82 28.54
C ASN A 157 -11.16 15.09 29.44
N PRO A 158 -11.10 14.49 30.65
CA PRO A 158 -9.96 14.66 31.54
C PRO A 158 -8.69 13.99 30.99
N SER A 159 -7.55 14.68 31.07
CA SER A 159 -6.23 14.15 30.71
C SER A 159 -5.59 13.33 31.82
N THR A 160 -4.82 12.29 31.48
CA THR A 160 -4.11 11.43 32.44
C THR A 160 -2.92 12.08 33.15
N GLY A 161 -2.35 13.16 32.60
CA GLY A 161 -1.26 13.92 33.24
C GLY A 161 -1.72 15.15 34.03
N GLY A 162 -2.94 15.63 33.79
CA GLY A 162 -3.51 16.79 34.46
C GLY A 162 -3.12 18.13 33.81
N LEU A 163 -4.11 19.03 33.76
CA LEU A 163 -3.98 20.41 33.33
C LEU A 163 -3.83 21.30 34.58
N TRP A 164 -2.91 22.25 34.55
CA TRP A 164 -2.67 23.21 35.63
C TRP A 164 -2.82 24.61 35.07
N LEU A 165 -3.66 25.41 35.74
CA LEU A 165 -3.93 26.80 35.38
C LEU A 165 -3.50 27.65 36.57
N ASN A 166 -2.49 28.50 36.39
CA ASN A 166 -1.94 29.36 37.46
C ASN A 166 -1.58 28.59 38.75
N GLY A 167 -1.03 27.38 38.60
CA GLY A 167 -0.69 26.50 39.71
C GLY A 167 -1.85 25.72 40.37
N GLU A 168 -3.09 25.84 39.86
CA GLU A 168 -4.24 25.03 40.32
C GLU A 168 -4.57 23.91 39.34
N GLN A 169 -4.66 22.68 39.83
CA GLN A 169 -5.02 21.52 39.02
C GLN A 169 -6.49 21.61 38.58
N THR A 170 -6.70 21.59 37.27
CA THR A 170 -8.00 21.70 36.62
C THR A 170 -8.31 20.43 35.83
N THR A 171 -9.60 20.08 35.73
CA THR A 171 -10.05 18.96 34.91
C THR A 171 -10.15 19.39 33.46
N GLY A 172 -9.46 18.69 32.56
CA GLY A 172 -9.51 18.94 31.12
C GLY A 172 -8.23 18.51 30.42
N LEU A 173 -8.21 18.76 29.12
CA LEU A 173 -7.06 18.54 28.24
C LEU A 173 -6.86 19.81 27.39
N LEU A 174 -5.66 20.36 27.41
CA LEU A 174 -5.32 21.47 26.52
C LEU A 174 -5.53 21.06 25.05
N CYS A 175 -6.02 21.96 24.21
CA CYS A 175 -6.12 21.74 22.77
C CYS A 175 -4.72 21.88 22.13
N PHE A 176 -3.95 20.81 22.17
CA PHE A 176 -2.65 20.72 21.51
C PHE A 176 -2.53 19.43 20.69
N SER A 177 -1.64 19.44 19.70
CA SER A 177 -1.25 18.25 18.95
C SER A 177 0.25 18.10 18.88
N THR A 178 0.73 16.86 18.80
CA THR A 178 2.15 16.55 18.64
C THR A 178 2.34 15.80 17.33
N ALA A 179 3.26 16.24 16.48
CA ALA A 179 3.59 15.54 15.24
C ALA A 179 5.04 15.03 15.25
N GLY A 180 5.28 13.88 14.63
CA GLY A 180 6.63 13.37 14.51
C GLY A 180 6.73 12.03 13.79
N THR A 181 7.89 11.39 13.93
CA THR A 181 8.19 10.15 13.22
C THR A 181 8.56 9.00 14.16
N ASP A 182 8.17 7.79 13.76
CA ASP A 182 8.54 6.53 14.42
C ASP A 182 9.58 5.77 13.60
N TYR A 183 10.44 5.03 14.29
CA TYR A 183 11.34 4.08 13.65
C TYR A 183 10.61 2.82 13.18
N ILE A 184 10.86 2.47 11.93
CA ILE A 184 10.49 1.18 11.36
C ILE A 184 11.60 0.18 11.70
N ARG A 185 11.33 -0.74 12.63
CA ARG A 185 12.29 -1.80 13.05
C ARG A 185 12.89 -2.57 11.87
N ALA A 186 12.06 -2.88 10.86
CA ALA A 186 12.48 -3.58 9.66
C ALA A 186 13.44 -2.77 8.79
N GLY A 187 13.28 -1.44 8.76
CA GLY A 187 14.17 -0.52 8.06
C GLY A 187 15.56 -0.45 8.68
N LEU A 188 15.61 -0.33 10.01
CA LEU A 188 16.88 -0.31 10.77
C LEU A 188 17.74 -1.54 10.50
N HIS A 189 17.11 -2.70 10.31
CA HIS A 189 17.78 -3.98 10.07
C HIS A 189 17.74 -4.41 8.59
N TYR A 190 17.43 -3.49 7.67
CA TYR A 190 17.19 -3.82 6.26
C TYR A 190 18.33 -4.63 5.63
N TRP A 191 19.58 -4.16 5.75
CA TRP A 191 20.74 -4.84 5.19
C TRP A 191 20.96 -6.24 5.75
N GLN A 192 20.69 -6.43 7.04
CA GLN A 192 20.79 -7.74 7.70
C GLN A 192 19.73 -8.69 7.15
N LEU A 193 18.46 -8.27 7.13
CA LEU A 193 17.34 -9.07 6.62
C LEU A 193 17.56 -9.49 5.17
N VAL A 194 17.97 -8.55 4.33
CA VAL A 194 18.20 -8.78 2.91
C VAL A 194 19.43 -9.67 2.65
N SER A 195 20.46 -9.58 3.49
CA SER A 195 21.60 -10.49 3.40
C SER A 195 21.21 -11.94 3.73
N ILE A 196 20.34 -12.15 4.73
CA ILE A 196 19.82 -13.47 5.10
C ILE A 196 18.98 -14.04 3.96
N VAL A 197 18.04 -13.26 3.42
CA VAL A 197 17.20 -13.68 2.28
C VAL A 197 18.08 -13.98 1.05
N GLY A 198 19.11 -13.17 0.81
CA GLY A 198 20.07 -13.39 -0.27
C GLY A 198 20.85 -14.70 -0.10
N ALA A 199 21.32 -15.00 1.11
CA ALA A 199 22.01 -16.25 1.41
C ALA A 199 21.10 -17.47 1.22
N VAL A 200 19.85 -17.40 1.67
CA VAL A 200 18.85 -18.47 1.46
C VAL A 200 18.56 -18.66 -0.03
N LEU A 201 18.32 -17.57 -0.77
CA LEU A 201 18.10 -17.63 -2.23
C LEU A 201 19.30 -18.26 -2.94
N LEU A 202 20.52 -17.84 -2.61
CA LEU A 202 21.74 -18.40 -3.18
C LEU A 202 21.88 -19.90 -2.86
N ALA A 203 21.60 -20.30 -1.62
CA ALA A 203 21.62 -21.71 -1.22
C ALA A 203 20.59 -22.54 -2.03
N VAL A 204 19.37 -22.04 -2.23
CA VAL A 204 18.34 -22.70 -3.06
C VAL A 204 18.78 -22.82 -4.52
N LEU A 205 19.34 -21.75 -5.10
CA LEU A 205 19.81 -21.76 -6.49
C LEU A 205 21.00 -22.70 -6.70
N VAL A 206 21.95 -22.72 -5.75
CA VAL A 206 23.09 -23.66 -5.76
C VAL A 206 22.62 -25.09 -5.55
N PHE A 207 21.66 -25.32 -4.65
CA PHE A 207 21.06 -26.63 -4.43
C PHE A 207 20.39 -27.15 -5.71
N ALA A 208 19.56 -26.33 -6.35
CA ALA A 208 18.91 -26.67 -7.63
C ALA A 208 19.93 -26.99 -8.72
N TRP A 209 21.01 -26.20 -8.82
CA TRP A 209 22.12 -26.45 -9.76
C TRP A 209 22.83 -27.77 -9.49
N ASN A 210 23.18 -28.04 -8.23
CA ASN A 210 23.86 -29.28 -7.83
C ASN A 210 22.97 -30.50 -8.07
N ARG A 211 21.67 -30.39 -7.81
CA ARG A 211 20.70 -31.47 -8.02
C ARG A 211 20.53 -31.78 -9.52
N TYR A 212 20.50 -30.73 -10.36
CA TYR A 212 20.50 -30.85 -11.83
C TYR A 212 21.76 -31.53 -12.36
N GLN A 213 22.95 -31.13 -11.89
CA GLN A 213 24.23 -31.76 -12.25
C GLN A 213 24.28 -33.24 -11.87
N ARG A 214 23.64 -33.62 -10.76
CA ARG A 214 23.53 -35.01 -10.29
C ARG A 214 22.44 -35.82 -11.00
N GLY A 215 21.81 -35.28 -12.05
CA GLY A 215 20.76 -35.95 -12.83
C GLY A 215 19.45 -36.18 -12.06
N ARG A 216 19.23 -35.50 -10.93
CA ARG A 216 17.99 -35.61 -10.15
C ARG A 216 17.01 -34.53 -10.58
N GLN A 217 15.73 -34.91 -10.67
CA GLN A 217 14.62 -34.00 -11.00
C GLN A 217 14.44 -32.94 -9.90
N ASP A 218 14.60 -31.66 -10.28
CA ASP A 218 14.31 -30.50 -9.44
C ASP A 218 13.20 -29.66 -10.07
N ILE A 219 12.20 -29.29 -9.27
CA ILE A 219 10.99 -28.61 -9.74
C ILE A 219 11.34 -27.24 -10.36
N LEU A 220 12.29 -26.50 -9.78
CA LEU A 220 12.66 -25.17 -10.26
C LEU A 220 13.43 -25.25 -11.58
N ALA A 221 14.40 -26.16 -11.66
CA ALA A 221 15.18 -26.36 -12.88
C ALA A 221 14.28 -26.84 -14.03
N GLU A 222 13.40 -27.80 -13.76
CA GLU A 222 12.43 -28.30 -14.75
C GLU A 222 11.46 -27.22 -15.21
N ALA A 223 10.95 -26.38 -14.30
CA ALA A 223 10.06 -25.28 -14.66
C ALA A 223 10.75 -24.27 -15.59
N ILE A 224 11.98 -23.84 -15.27
CA ILE A 224 12.77 -22.91 -16.09
C ILE A 224 13.04 -23.49 -17.48
N LEU A 225 13.42 -24.76 -17.54
CA LEU A 225 13.74 -25.46 -18.79
C LEU A 225 12.49 -25.67 -19.64
N ALA A 226 11.36 -26.03 -19.02
CA ALA A 226 10.08 -26.16 -19.69
C ALA A 226 9.62 -24.82 -20.29
N VAL A 227 9.71 -23.71 -19.55
CA VAL A 227 9.35 -22.38 -20.09
C VAL A 227 10.20 -22.03 -21.31
N LYS A 228 11.50 -22.34 -21.31
CA LYS A 228 12.34 -22.15 -22.49
C LYS A 228 11.90 -23.05 -23.65
N LYS A 229 11.71 -24.35 -23.39
CA LYS A 229 11.34 -25.34 -24.40
C LYS A 229 10.03 -24.97 -25.10
N TYR A 230 9.05 -24.47 -24.34
CA TYR A 230 7.73 -24.10 -24.84
C TYR A 230 7.58 -22.60 -25.16
N ARG A 231 8.66 -21.80 -25.12
CA ARG A 231 8.61 -20.35 -25.37
C ARG A 231 7.96 -20.01 -26.72
N PHE A 232 8.33 -20.74 -27.78
CA PHE A 232 7.75 -20.54 -29.11
C PHE A 232 6.24 -20.78 -29.10
N LEU A 233 5.80 -21.88 -28.49
CA LEU A 233 4.39 -22.22 -28.36
C LEU A 233 3.64 -21.17 -27.52
N ILE A 234 4.17 -20.77 -26.38
CA ILE A 234 3.58 -19.73 -25.51
C ILE A 234 3.37 -18.46 -26.32
N LYS A 235 4.39 -18.02 -27.08
CA LYS A 235 4.28 -16.83 -27.95
C LYS A 235 3.20 -16.99 -29.03
N GLN A 236 3.10 -18.16 -29.65
CA GLN A 236 2.07 -18.43 -30.67
C GLN A 236 0.66 -18.48 -30.08
N LEU A 237 0.49 -19.10 -28.91
CA LEU A 237 -0.80 -19.16 -28.21
C LEU A 237 -1.26 -17.77 -27.77
N VAL A 238 -0.37 -16.97 -27.17
CA VAL A 238 -0.66 -15.58 -26.79
C VAL A 238 -1.02 -14.75 -28.03
N SER A 239 -0.24 -14.85 -29.11
CA SER A 239 -0.54 -14.12 -30.35
C SER A 239 -1.87 -14.54 -30.97
N ARG A 240 -2.17 -15.85 -30.97
CA ARG A 240 -3.44 -16.39 -31.45
C ARG A 240 -4.59 -15.87 -30.60
N ASP A 241 -4.48 -15.93 -29.30
CA ASP A 241 -5.55 -15.52 -28.38
C ASP A 241 -5.86 -14.03 -28.54
N PHE A 242 -4.82 -13.19 -28.66
CA PHE A 242 -4.98 -11.76 -28.91
C PHE A 242 -5.63 -11.48 -30.27
N LYS A 243 -5.18 -12.15 -31.35
CA LYS A 243 -5.77 -12.02 -32.69
C LYS A 243 -7.22 -12.50 -32.73
N THR A 244 -7.53 -13.60 -32.04
CA THR A 244 -8.88 -14.17 -32.00
C THR A 244 -9.84 -13.25 -31.24
N LYS A 245 -9.41 -12.64 -30.12
CA LYS A 245 -10.23 -11.74 -29.30
C LYS A 245 -10.78 -10.55 -30.11
N TYR A 246 -9.98 -10.01 -31.03
CA TYR A 246 -10.34 -8.86 -31.86
C TYR A 246 -10.62 -9.22 -33.32
N LYS A 247 -10.75 -10.52 -33.63
CA LYS A 247 -11.02 -10.99 -35.00
C LYS A 247 -12.41 -10.52 -35.44
N ARG A 248 -12.50 -9.86 -36.60
CA ARG A 248 -13.73 -9.27 -37.16
C ARG A 248 -14.28 -8.05 -36.40
N SER A 249 -13.51 -7.47 -35.48
CA SER A 249 -13.86 -6.17 -34.89
C SER A 249 -13.40 -5.03 -35.79
N VAL A 250 -14.27 -4.04 -36.02
CA VAL A 250 -13.97 -2.86 -36.87
C VAL A 250 -12.80 -2.06 -36.31
N LEU A 251 -12.79 -1.83 -34.99
CA LEU A 251 -11.72 -1.10 -34.29
C LEU A 251 -10.55 -2.00 -33.88
N GLY A 252 -10.71 -3.32 -33.97
CA GLY A 252 -9.66 -4.29 -33.69
C GLY A 252 -9.04 -4.13 -32.29
N VAL A 253 -7.70 -4.12 -32.26
CA VAL A 253 -6.87 -3.99 -31.04
C VAL A 253 -7.12 -2.68 -30.29
N PHE A 254 -7.61 -1.64 -30.97
CA PHE A 254 -7.89 -0.35 -30.35
C PHE A 254 -8.90 -0.46 -29.20
N TRP A 255 -9.76 -1.49 -29.20
CA TRP A 255 -10.66 -1.78 -28.08
C TRP A 255 -9.95 -2.09 -26.76
N SER A 256 -8.73 -2.66 -26.78
CA SER A 256 -7.94 -2.87 -25.55
C SER A 256 -7.59 -1.56 -24.85
N PHE A 257 -7.51 -0.46 -25.60
CA PHE A 257 -7.22 0.87 -25.09
C PHE A 257 -8.51 1.68 -24.85
N LEU A 258 -9.44 1.61 -25.80
CA LEU A 258 -10.68 2.38 -25.79
C LEU A 258 -11.63 1.95 -24.67
N ASN A 259 -11.76 0.65 -24.38
CA ASN A 259 -12.68 0.17 -23.34
C ASN A 259 -12.28 0.70 -21.94
N PRO A 260 -11.01 0.54 -21.48
CA PRO A 260 -10.57 1.19 -20.24
C PRO A 260 -10.81 2.70 -20.27
N LEU A 261 -10.45 3.41 -21.35
CA LEU A 261 -10.60 4.87 -21.45
C LEU A 261 -12.07 5.32 -21.34
N LEU A 262 -13.00 4.66 -22.04
CA LEU A 262 -14.43 4.99 -21.97
C LEU A 262 -15.00 4.68 -20.60
N THR A 263 -14.64 3.53 -20.02
CA THR A 263 -15.03 3.16 -18.65
C THR A 263 -14.55 4.21 -17.65
N MET A 264 -13.33 4.73 -17.82
CA MET A 264 -12.77 5.81 -17.01
C MET A 264 -13.55 7.11 -17.16
N ILE A 265 -13.90 7.53 -18.38
CA ILE A 265 -14.68 8.75 -18.62
C ILE A 265 -16.03 8.68 -17.91
N VAL A 266 -16.72 7.53 -18.01
CA VAL A 266 -18.00 7.31 -17.35
C VAL A 266 -17.84 7.37 -15.82
N GLN A 267 -16.83 6.70 -15.28
CA GLN A 267 -16.59 6.67 -13.84
C GLN A 267 -16.16 8.03 -13.28
N TYR A 268 -15.33 8.77 -14.01
CA TYR A 268 -14.98 10.16 -13.69
C TYR A 268 -16.24 11.02 -13.58
N PHE A 269 -17.12 10.96 -14.59
CA PHE A 269 -18.34 11.74 -14.61
C PHE A 269 -19.26 11.41 -13.43
N ILE A 270 -19.46 10.11 -13.14
CA ILE A 270 -20.33 9.69 -12.05
C ILE A 270 -19.76 10.13 -10.70
N PHE A 271 -18.53 9.76 -10.39
CA PHE A 271 -18.05 9.90 -9.02
C PHE A 271 -17.41 11.27 -8.71
N SER A 272 -16.77 11.89 -9.69
CA SER A 272 -16.16 13.21 -9.51
C SER A 272 -17.20 14.34 -9.62
N THR A 273 -18.15 14.23 -10.56
CA THR A 273 -19.13 15.30 -10.79
C THR A 273 -20.39 15.14 -9.92
N ILE A 274 -20.89 13.92 -9.74
CA ILE A 274 -22.16 13.68 -9.03
C ILE A 274 -21.95 13.44 -7.54
N PHE A 275 -21.00 12.58 -7.17
CA PHE A 275 -20.82 12.19 -5.76
C PHE A 275 -19.88 13.09 -4.94
N LYS A 276 -19.13 14.01 -5.58
CA LYS A 276 -18.16 14.92 -4.93
C LYS A 276 -17.41 14.26 -3.77
N SER A 277 -16.76 13.14 -4.04
CA SER A 277 -16.01 12.43 -3.00
C SER A 277 -14.85 13.29 -2.48
N ASP A 278 -14.71 13.41 -1.16
CA ASP A 278 -13.62 14.16 -0.48
C ASP A 278 -12.23 13.49 -0.60
N ILE A 279 -12.05 12.55 -1.52
CA ILE A 279 -10.77 11.87 -1.73
C ILE A 279 -9.92 12.67 -2.71
N GLU A 280 -8.70 12.98 -2.27
CA GLU A 280 -7.70 13.63 -3.12
C GLU A 280 -7.36 12.77 -4.35
N TYR A 281 -7.26 13.39 -5.52
CA TYR A 281 -7.01 12.72 -6.79
C TYR A 281 -7.96 11.53 -7.08
N TYR A 282 -9.24 11.67 -6.71
CA TYR A 282 -10.24 10.59 -6.83
C TYR A 282 -10.22 9.83 -8.18
N PRO A 283 -10.10 10.48 -9.35
CA PRO A 283 -10.11 9.74 -10.62
C PRO A 283 -8.92 8.78 -10.74
N ALA A 284 -7.73 9.19 -10.30
CA ALA A 284 -6.56 8.32 -10.26
C ALA A 284 -6.70 7.22 -9.20
N TYR A 285 -7.29 7.53 -8.04
CA TYR A 285 -7.61 6.56 -6.98
C TYR A 285 -8.51 5.41 -7.48
N LEU A 286 -9.59 5.76 -8.15
CA LEU A 286 -10.54 4.81 -8.71
C LEU A 286 -9.90 3.98 -9.81
N LEU A 287 -9.13 4.63 -10.69
CA LEU A 287 -8.55 4.00 -11.86
C LEU A 287 -7.49 2.95 -11.49
N VAL A 288 -6.59 3.25 -10.54
CA VAL A 288 -5.62 2.26 -10.02
C VAL A 288 -6.34 1.00 -9.54
N GLY A 289 -7.39 1.15 -8.73
CA GLY A 289 -8.14 0.00 -8.22
C GLY A 289 -8.83 -0.79 -9.32
N ILE A 290 -9.49 -0.12 -10.26
CA ILE A 290 -10.29 -0.77 -11.30
C ILE A 290 -9.41 -1.44 -12.35
N VAL A 291 -8.27 -0.86 -12.74
CA VAL A 291 -7.34 -1.50 -13.68
C VAL A 291 -6.78 -2.79 -13.09
N SER A 292 -6.35 -2.75 -11.83
CA SER A 292 -5.80 -3.93 -11.14
C SER A 292 -6.86 -5.02 -10.92
N PHE A 293 -8.07 -4.65 -10.49
CA PHE A 293 -9.17 -5.61 -10.33
C PHE A 293 -9.66 -6.18 -11.67
N ASN A 294 -9.77 -5.35 -12.71
CA ASN A 294 -10.16 -5.81 -14.04
C ASN A 294 -9.15 -6.79 -14.63
N PHE A 295 -7.85 -6.55 -14.45
CA PHE A 295 -6.83 -7.53 -14.84
C PHE A 295 -7.04 -8.88 -14.14
N PHE A 296 -7.23 -8.87 -12.83
CA PHE A 296 -7.49 -10.08 -12.04
C PHE A 296 -8.75 -10.82 -12.55
N ASN A 297 -9.86 -10.10 -12.72
CA ASN A 297 -11.13 -10.70 -13.15
C ASN A 297 -11.05 -11.23 -14.59
N GLU A 298 -10.43 -10.49 -15.51
CA GLU A 298 -10.23 -10.90 -16.90
C GLU A 298 -9.35 -12.16 -17.00
N ALA A 299 -8.22 -12.16 -16.28
CA ALA A 299 -7.31 -13.30 -16.25
C ALA A 299 -7.98 -14.55 -15.65
N CYS A 300 -8.74 -14.41 -14.57
CA CYS A 300 -9.49 -15.52 -13.96
C CYS A 300 -10.57 -16.05 -14.90
N GLY A 301 -11.37 -15.18 -15.51
CA GLY A 301 -12.42 -15.59 -16.46
C GLY A 301 -11.87 -16.31 -17.69
N MET A 302 -10.81 -15.78 -18.32
CA MET A 302 -10.16 -16.44 -19.45
C MET A 302 -9.42 -17.71 -19.04
N GLY A 303 -8.78 -17.68 -17.87
CA GLY A 303 -8.02 -18.79 -17.30
C GLY A 303 -8.89 -19.99 -16.95
N LEU A 304 -10.09 -19.75 -16.41
CA LEU A 304 -11.08 -20.77 -16.07
C LEU A 304 -11.45 -21.63 -17.29
N MET A 305 -11.63 -21.02 -18.46
CA MET A 305 -11.96 -21.72 -19.72
C MET A 305 -10.72 -22.25 -20.47
N SER A 306 -9.51 -22.09 -19.94
CA SER A 306 -8.27 -22.36 -20.68
C SER A 306 -8.07 -23.83 -21.05
N ILE A 307 -8.47 -24.77 -20.18
CA ILE A 307 -8.28 -26.21 -20.40
C ILE A 307 -9.37 -26.75 -21.32
N ILE A 308 -10.64 -26.51 -20.99
CA ILE A 308 -11.79 -26.97 -21.78
C ILE A 308 -11.76 -26.38 -23.19
N GLY A 309 -11.49 -25.06 -23.31
CA GLY A 309 -11.42 -24.40 -24.62
C GLY A 309 -10.27 -24.87 -25.52
N ASN A 310 -9.29 -25.60 -24.98
CA ASN A 310 -8.20 -26.20 -25.75
C ASN A 310 -8.23 -27.75 -25.71
N SER A 311 -9.35 -28.39 -25.34
CA SER A 311 -9.48 -29.85 -25.20
C SER A 311 -9.03 -30.61 -26.45
N GLY A 312 -9.39 -30.13 -27.64
CA GLY A 312 -9.00 -30.74 -28.92
C GLY A 312 -7.50 -30.72 -29.22
N LEU A 313 -6.73 -29.80 -28.63
CA LEU A 313 -5.26 -29.80 -28.72
C LEU A 313 -4.64 -30.70 -27.63
N ILE A 314 -5.20 -30.65 -26.42
CA ILE A 314 -4.72 -31.42 -25.27
C ILE A 314 -4.82 -32.93 -25.51
N THR A 315 -5.88 -33.38 -26.18
CA THR A 315 -6.12 -34.80 -26.49
C THR A 315 -5.26 -35.32 -27.65
N LYS A 316 -4.74 -34.44 -28.50
CA LYS A 316 -3.99 -34.81 -29.73
C LYS A 316 -2.48 -34.68 -29.59
N VAL A 317 -1.99 -33.76 -28.76
CA VAL A 317 -0.55 -33.48 -28.63
C VAL A 317 -0.16 -33.44 -27.15
N TYR A 318 0.82 -34.26 -26.77
CA TYR A 318 1.32 -34.27 -25.40
C TYR A 318 2.07 -32.97 -25.08
N MET A 319 1.47 -32.13 -24.24
CA MET A 319 2.07 -30.91 -23.74
C MET A 319 1.77 -30.71 -22.25
N PRO A 320 2.66 -30.04 -21.49
CA PRO A 320 2.37 -29.68 -20.11
C PRO A 320 1.13 -28.78 -20.02
N LYS A 321 0.11 -29.25 -19.31
CA LYS A 321 -1.24 -28.65 -19.29
C LYS A 321 -1.26 -27.27 -18.61
N TYR A 322 -0.32 -26.97 -17.71
CA TYR A 322 -0.22 -25.66 -17.06
C TYR A 322 0.13 -24.52 -18.02
N ILE A 323 0.62 -24.83 -19.23
CA ILE A 323 0.91 -23.83 -20.26
C ILE A 323 -0.36 -23.10 -20.70
N TYR A 324 -1.51 -23.79 -20.76
CA TYR A 324 -2.76 -23.15 -21.21
C TYR A 324 -3.24 -22.07 -20.23
N PRO A 325 -3.38 -22.33 -18.91
CA PRO A 325 -3.70 -21.28 -17.95
C PRO A 325 -2.66 -20.15 -17.94
N LEU A 326 -1.36 -20.50 -18.01
CA LEU A 326 -0.27 -19.51 -18.07
C LEU A 326 -0.40 -18.57 -19.28
N THR A 327 -0.68 -19.10 -20.47
CA THR A 327 -0.86 -18.28 -21.69
C THR A 327 -2.05 -17.33 -21.60
N ARG A 328 -3.11 -17.69 -20.87
CA ARG A 328 -4.24 -16.79 -20.62
C ARG A 328 -3.85 -15.64 -19.70
N VAL A 329 -3.15 -15.93 -18.60
CA VAL A 329 -2.64 -14.88 -17.70
C VAL A 329 -1.68 -13.95 -18.45
N MET A 330 -0.74 -14.49 -19.24
CA MET A 330 0.18 -13.67 -20.02
C MET A 330 -0.53 -12.81 -21.08
N SER A 331 -1.62 -13.31 -21.68
CA SER A 331 -2.46 -12.51 -22.57
C SER A 331 -3.14 -11.35 -21.82
N SER A 332 -3.65 -11.58 -20.61
CA SER A 332 -4.19 -10.52 -19.75
C SER A 332 -3.12 -9.52 -19.32
N VAL A 333 -1.88 -9.94 -19.09
CA VAL A 333 -0.77 -9.03 -18.75
C VAL A 333 -0.51 -8.03 -19.88
N VAL A 334 -0.66 -8.45 -21.15
CA VAL A 334 -0.59 -7.51 -22.29
C VAL A 334 -1.72 -6.48 -22.23
N ASN A 335 -2.95 -6.90 -21.89
CA ASN A 335 -4.07 -5.96 -21.72
C ASN A 335 -3.87 -5.02 -20.54
N LEU A 336 -3.33 -5.51 -19.42
CA LEU A 336 -2.92 -4.69 -18.28
C LEU A 336 -1.88 -3.66 -18.72
N ALA A 337 -0.83 -4.05 -19.43
CA ALA A 337 0.18 -3.13 -19.94
C ALA A 337 -0.40 -2.03 -20.84
N ILE A 338 -1.38 -2.37 -21.68
CA ILE A 338 -2.12 -1.38 -22.49
C ILE A 338 -2.97 -0.47 -21.59
N SER A 339 -3.60 -1.03 -20.55
CA SER A 339 -4.46 -0.29 -19.60
C SER A 339 -3.67 0.61 -18.64
N LEU A 340 -2.37 0.36 -18.45
CA LEU A 340 -1.49 1.25 -17.71
C LEU A 340 -1.24 2.58 -18.45
N ILE A 341 -1.34 2.59 -19.79
CA ILE A 341 -1.16 3.82 -20.59
C ILE A 341 -2.23 4.87 -20.24
N PRO A 342 -3.55 4.59 -20.34
CA PRO A 342 -4.56 5.56 -19.95
C PRO A 342 -4.54 5.86 -18.44
N LEU A 343 -4.14 4.90 -17.59
CA LEU A 343 -3.91 5.14 -16.17
C LEU A 343 -2.90 6.26 -15.93
N ILE A 344 -1.75 6.18 -16.60
CA ILE A 344 -0.69 7.20 -16.47
C ILE A 344 -1.18 8.54 -17.00
N ILE A 345 -1.83 8.56 -18.16
CA ILE A 345 -2.34 9.79 -18.79
C ILE A 345 -3.32 10.51 -17.85
N VAL A 346 -4.32 9.80 -17.32
CA VAL A 346 -5.32 10.39 -16.42
C VAL A 346 -4.67 10.85 -15.11
N SER A 347 -3.74 10.07 -14.56
CA SER A 347 -3.01 10.44 -13.34
C SER A 347 -2.25 11.76 -13.50
N MET A 348 -1.62 11.97 -14.66
CA MET A 348 -0.97 13.25 -14.99
C MET A 348 -1.98 14.40 -15.09
N PHE A 349 -3.14 14.18 -15.72
CA PHE A 349 -4.19 15.21 -15.81
C PHE A 349 -4.83 15.56 -14.46
N THR A 350 -4.90 14.61 -13.53
CA THR A 350 -5.40 14.86 -12.16
C THR A 350 -4.41 15.62 -11.28
N GLY A 351 -3.18 15.89 -11.75
CA GLY A 351 -2.14 16.56 -10.97
C GLY A 351 -1.35 15.64 -10.05
N VAL A 352 -1.44 14.31 -10.22
CA VAL A 352 -0.62 13.36 -9.46
C VAL A 352 0.83 13.48 -9.92
N HIS A 353 1.71 13.88 -8.99
CA HIS A 353 3.14 13.95 -9.24
C HIS A 353 3.79 12.58 -9.05
N PHE A 354 4.15 11.92 -10.15
CA PHE A 354 4.88 10.65 -10.11
C PHE A 354 6.25 10.81 -9.44
N ARG A 355 6.33 10.41 -8.17
CA ARG A 355 7.59 10.33 -7.41
C ARG A 355 8.32 9.02 -7.69
N LYS A 356 9.54 8.89 -7.15
CA LYS A 356 10.35 7.65 -7.24
C LYS A 356 9.58 6.42 -6.73
N SER A 357 8.67 6.61 -5.77
CA SER A 357 7.78 5.57 -5.23
C SER A 357 6.90 4.89 -6.28
N ALA A 358 6.56 5.56 -7.39
CA ALA A 358 5.73 4.97 -8.44
C ALA A 358 6.37 3.74 -9.07
N LEU A 359 7.71 3.65 -9.10
CA LEU A 359 8.41 2.46 -9.59
C LEU A 359 8.23 1.25 -8.66
N LEU A 360 7.98 1.48 -7.36
CA LEU A 360 7.66 0.42 -6.40
C LEU A 360 6.29 -0.20 -6.67
N ALA A 361 5.36 0.51 -7.32
CA ALA A 361 4.07 -0.06 -7.74
C ALA A 361 4.25 -1.28 -8.66
N LEU A 362 5.35 -1.33 -9.44
CA LEU A 362 5.65 -2.48 -10.30
C LEU A 362 5.85 -3.78 -9.50
N TYR A 363 6.39 -3.69 -8.28
CA TYR A 363 6.50 -4.84 -7.40
C TYR A 363 5.13 -5.42 -7.03
N PHE A 364 4.16 -4.55 -6.70
CA PHE A 364 2.82 -4.96 -6.35
C PHE A 364 2.05 -5.51 -7.56
N LEU A 365 2.27 -4.96 -8.76
CA LEU A 365 1.77 -5.55 -10.01
C LEU A 365 2.31 -6.96 -10.25
N VAL A 366 3.59 -7.23 -9.95
CA VAL A 366 4.15 -8.59 -10.03
C VAL A 366 3.48 -9.51 -9.01
N CYS A 367 3.26 -9.04 -7.78
CA CYS A 367 2.52 -9.80 -6.76
C CYS A 367 1.08 -10.11 -7.24
N LEU A 368 0.40 -9.15 -7.86
CA LEU A 368 -0.93 -9.31 -8.45
C LEU A 368 -0.92 -10.40 -9.54
N ILE A 369 0.06 -10.39 -10.44
CA ILE A 369 0.19 -11.40 -11.50
C ILE A 369 0.41 -12.80 -10.91
N LEU A 370 1.28 -12.93 -9.89
CA LEU A 370 1.55 -14.20 -9.23
C LEU A 370 0.31 -14.74 -8.50
N PHE A 371 -0.38 -13.87 -7.75
CA PHE A 371 -1.64 -14.18 -7.08
C PHE A 371 -2.69 -14.67 -8.09
N THR A 372 -2.87 -13.91 -9.17
CA THR A 372 -3.82 -14.23 -10.25
C THR A 372 -3.49 -15.56 -10.91
N LEU A 373 -2.22 -15.86 -11.16
CA LEU A 373 -1.80 -17.14 -11.73
C LEU A 373 -2.17 -18.32 -10.81
N GLY A 374 -2.02 -18.17 -9.50
CA GLY A 374 -2.44 -19.17 -8.53
C GLY A 374 -3.94 -19.46 -8.57
N VAL A 375 -4.75 -18.39 -8.54
CA VAL A 375 -6.21 -18.50 -8.64
C VAL A 375 -6.64 -19.11 -9.97
N VAL A 376 -6.04 -18.69 -11.08
CA VAL A 376 -6.31 -19.24 -12.42
C VAL A 376 -5.98 -20.74 -12.51
N LEU A 377 -4.87 -21.20 -11.93
CA LEU A 377 -4.54 -22.62 -11.89
C LEU A 377 -5.59 -23.41 -11.10
N LEU A 378 -6.04 -22.88 -9.96
CA LEU A 378 -7.10 -23.51 -9.15
C LEU A 378 -8.43 -23.57 -9.92
N LEU A 379 -8.88 -22.45 -10.47
CA LEU A 379 -10.15 -22.36 -11.20
C LEU A 379 -10.16 -23.22 -12.46
N SER A 380 -9.08 -23.20 -13.24
CA SER A 380 -8.96 -24.03 -14.45
C SER A 380 -8.99 -25.53 -14.13
N ALA A 381 -8.41 -25.96 -13.01
CA ALA A 381 -8.52 -27.33 -12.56
C ALA A 381 -9.95 -27.67 -12.10
N ALA A 382 -10.59 -26.79 -11.34
CA ALA A 382 -11.96 -26.99 -10.85
C ALA A 382 -12.97 -27.09 -12.01
N MET A 383 -12.83 -26.23 -13.02
CA MET A 383 -13.73 -26.17 -14.17
C MET A 383 -13.76 -27.48 -14.98
N VAL A 384 -12.64 -28.20 -15.05
CA VAL A 384 -12.57 -29.50 -15.75
C VAL A 384 -13.47 -30.54 -15.10
N PHE A 385 -13.61 -30.52 -13.77
CA PHE A 385 -14.46 -31.47 -13.04
C PHE A 385 -15.89 -30.96 -12.85
N PHE A 386 -16.05 -29.64 -12.69
CA PHE A 386 -17.32 -29.00 -12.37
C PHE A 386 -17.56 -27.81 -13.30
N ARG A 387 -18.50 -27.96 -14.24
CA ARG A 387 -18.81 -26.90 -15.21
C ARG A 387 -19.52 -25.69 -14.58
N ASP A 388 -20.18 -25.89 -13.44
CA ASP A 388 -20.89 -24.82 -12.73
C ASP A 388 -19.95 -23.78 -12.09
N VAL A 389 -18.65 -24.08 -12.02
CA VAL A 389 -17.63 -23.16 -11.54
C VAL A 389 -17.62 -21.86 -12.34
N GLN A 390 -18.01 -21.88 -13.62
CA GLN A 390 -18.15 -20.67 -14.43
C GLN A 390 -19.21 -19.71 -13.86
N PHE A 391 -20.40 -20.22 -13.51
CA PHE A 391 -21.47 -19.39 -12.95
C PHE A 391 -21.13 -18.92 -11.55
N LEU A 392 -20.59 -19.83 -10.72
CA LEU A 392 -20.16 -19.51 -9.36
C LEU A 392 -19.07 -18.43 -9.37
N TRP A 393 -18.11 -18.52 -10.28
CA TRP A 393 -17.05 -17.52 -10.41
C TRP A 393 -17.60 -16.14 -10.75
N ASN A 394 -18.59 -16.03 -11.63
CA ASN A 394 -19.20 -14.73 -11.97
C ASN A 394 -19.85 -14.06 -10.74
N VAL A 395 -20.50 -14.83 -9.88
CA VAL A 395 -21.11 -14.30 -8.64
C VAL A 395 -20.02 -13.93 -7.63
N ILE A 396 -19.02 -14.81 -7.43
CA ILE A 396 -17.90 -14.56 -6.51
C ILE A 396 -17.11 -13.33 -6.92
N SER A 397 -16.79 -13.17 -8.21
CA SER A 397 -16.03 -12.01 -8.69
C SER A 397 -16.81 -10.71 -8.52
N MET A 398 -18.12 -10.73 -8.71
CA MET A 398 -18.99 -9.58 -8.39
C MET A 398 -18.93 -9.24 -6.90
N ILE A 399 -19.14 -10.21 -6.02
CA ILE A 399 -19.07 -9.98 -4.56
C ILE A 399 -17.68 -9.44 -4.17
N TRP A 400 -16.61 -10.00 -4.73
CA TRP A 400 -15.24 -9.58 -4.44
C TRP A 400 -14.93 -8.15 -4.90
N MET A 401 -15.53 -7.72 -6.02
CA MET A 401 -15.41 -6.35 -6.52
C MET A 401 -15.98 -5.34 -5.50
N TYR A 402 -17.14 -5.64 -4.91
CA TYR A 402 -17.78 -4.77 -3.91
C TYR A 402 -17.14 -4.88 -2.52
N ALA A 403 -16.62 -6.06 -2.17
CA ALA A 403 -15.88 -6.27 -0.93
C ALA A 403 -14.49 -5.62 -0.93
N THR A 404 -13.99 -5.23 -2.11
CA THR A 404 -12.76 -4.46 -2.25
C THR A 404 -13.13 -2.99 -2.38
N PRO A 405 -12.57 -2.07 -1.57
CA PRO A 405 -12.87 -0.64 -1.64
C PRO A 405 -12.24 -0.02 -2.90
N LEU A 406 -12.87 -0.25 -4.07
CA LEU A 406 -12.38 0.24 -5.37
C LEU A 406 -12.85 1.66 -5.66
N PHE A 407 -14.11 1.97 -5.35
CA PHE A 407 -14.79 3.23 -5.68
C PHE A 407 -15.31 3.96 -4.43
N TYR A 408 -14.93 3.51 -3.24
CA TYR A 408 -15.28 4.15 -1.97
C TYR A 408 -14.08 4.12 -1.01
N PRO A 409 -14.01 5.05 -0.04
CA PRO A 409 -12.93 5.06 0.95
C PRO A 409 -13.12 3.97 1.99
N GLU A 410 -12.04 3.44 2.57
CA GLU A 410 -12.13 2.41 3.61
C GLU A 410 -12.76 2.91 4.92
N THR A 411 -12.81 4.23 5.14
CA THR A 411 -13.32 4.87 6.35
C THR A 411 -14.83 4.75 6.51
N ILE A 412 -15.59 4.54 5.42
CA ILE A 412 -17.06 4.38 5.50
C ILE A 412 -17.49 2.99 5.98
N LEU A 413 -16.55 2.04 6.09
CA LEU A 413 -16.87 0.68 6.53
C LEU A 413 -17.02 0.63 8.05
N PRO A 414 -18.17 0.13 8.57
CA PRO A 414 -18.36 -0.11 10.00
C PRO A 414 -17.27 -1.04 10.56
N ASP A 415 -16.90 -0.84 11.83
CA ASP A 415 -15.83 -1.61 12.48
C ASP A 415 -16.03 -3.13 12.38
N GLN A 416 -17.28 -3.60 12.47
CA GLN A 416 -17.64 -5.01 12.34
C GLN A 416 -17.30 -5.64 10.97
N PHE A 417 -17.11 -4.84 9.91
CA PHE A 417 -16.78 -5.34 8.56
C PHE A 417 -15.31 -5.10 8.18
N LYS A 418 -14.51 -4.43 9.03
CA LYS A 418 -13.09 -4.17 8.75
C LYS A 418 -12.26 -5.47 8.62
N PHE A 419 -12.70 -6.58 9.22
CA PHE A 419 -12.03 -7.89 9.07
C PHE A 419 -12.00 -8.37 7.61
N VAL A 420 -13.01 -8.03 6.80
CA VAL A 420 -13.09 -8.42 5.38
C VAL A 420 -11.91 -7.81 4.61
N LEU A 421 -11.57 -6.57 4.91
CA LEU A 421 -10.41 -5.89 4.32
C LEU A 421 -9.10 -6.58 4.73
N GLN A 422 -8.96 -6.92 6.01
CA GLN A 422 -7.72 -7.51 6.53
C GLN A 422 -7.40 -8.87 5.90
N ILE A 423 -8.42 -9.65 5.52
CA ILE A 423 -8.23 -10.98 4.91
C ILE A 423 -8.06 -10.88 3.39
N ASN A 424 -8.60 -9.84 2.75
CA ASN A 424 -8.66 -9.72 1.29
C ASN A 424 -7.27 -9.41 0.67
N PRO A 425 -6.64 -10.35 -0.08
CA PRO A 425 -5.32 -10.12 -0.66
C PRO A 425 -5.31 -9.03 -1.73
N LEU A 426 -6.40 -8.89 -2.49
CA LEU A 426 -6.50 -7.85 -3.52
C LEU A 426 -6.56 -6.46 -2.90
N TYR A 427 -7.20 -6.32 -1.74
CA TYR A 427 -7.22 -5.05 -1.01
C TYR A 427 -5.81 -4.61 -0.63
N HIS A 428 -5.00 -5.50 -0.02
CA HIS A 428 -3.63 -5.15 0.38
C HIS A 428 -2.74 -4.77 -0.81
N ILE A 429 -2.83 -5.51 -1.91
CA ILE A 429 -2.07 -5.22 -3.13
C ILE A 429 -2.49 -3.88 -3.74
N ILE A 430 -3.79 -3.64 -3.89
CA ILE A 430 -4.32 -2.39 -4.50
C ILE A 430 -4.05 -1.18 -3.59
N LYS A 431 -4.18 -1.33 -2.27
CA LYS A 431 -3.86 -0.28 -1.30
C LYS A 431 -2.39 0.11 -1.43
N ALA A 432 -1.49 -0.87 -1.51
CA ALA A 432 -0.06 -0.60 -1.66
C ALA A 432 0.28 0.07 -3.01
N GLU A 433 -0.39 -0.31 -4.11
CA GLU A 433 -0.29 0.38 -5.41
C GLU A 433 -0.72 1.84 -5.30
N ARG A 434 -1.84 2.12 -4.61
CA ARG A 434 -2.33 3.47 -4.38
C ARG A 434 -1.38 4.32 -3.54
N THR A 435 -0.83 3.77 -2.46
CA THR A 435 0.16 4.45 -1.62
C THR A 435 1.39 4.85 -2.45
N CYS A 436 1.87 3.96 -3.32
CA CYS A 436 3.02 4.23 -4.20
C CYS A 436 2.73 5.30 -5.26
N ILE A 437 1.57 5.22 -5.94
CA ILE A 437 1.22 6.04 -7.10
C ILE A 437 0.67 7.40 -6.67
N LEU A 438 -0.30 7.41 -5.75
CA LEU A 438 -1.06 8.60 -5.34
C LEU A 438 -0.39 9.28 -4.16
N GLY A 439 -0.06 8.50 -3.12
CA GLY A 439 0.58 9.03 -1.92
C GLY A 439 2.01 9.48 -2.15
N GLY A 440 2.66 8.99 -3.22
CA GLY A 440 4.05 9.33 -3.49
C GLY A 440 5.03 8.84 -2.41
N VAL A 441 4.59 7.86 -1.62
CA VAL A 441 5.35 7.29 -0.49
C VAL A 441 5.48 5.78 -0.64
N SER A 442 6.55 5.22 -0.08
CA SER A 442 6.72 3.79 0.08
C SER A 442 5.78 3.28 1.17
N PRO A 443 5.02 2.19 0.93
CA PRO A 443 4.37 1.45 2.00
C PRO A 443 5.36 0.94 3.05
N ASP A 444 4.84 0.64 4.24
CA ASP A 444 5.59 -0.04 5.30
C ASP A 444 6.27 -1.32 4.74
N PRO A 445 7.55 -1.59 5.06
CA PRO A 445 8.27 -2.78 4.57
C PRO A 445 7.55 -4.11 4.84
N VAL A 446 6.75 -4.17 5.90
CA VAL A 446 5.92 -5.33 6.25
C VAL A 446 4.88 -5.63 5.16
N VAL A 447 4.32 -4.60 4.52
CA VAL A 447 3.31 -4.74 3.46
C VAL A 447 3.87 -5.44 2.24
N TYR A 448 5.13 -5.17 1.87
CA TYR A 448 5.81 -5.89 0.78
C TYR A 448 5.84 -7.40 1.03
N VAL A 449 6.26 -7.80 2.24
CA VAL A 449 6.34 -9.21 2.63
C VAL A 449 4.94 -9.84 2.69
N GLN A 450 3.95 -9.14 3.24
CA GLN A 450 2.57 -9.61 3.32
C GLN A 450 2.00 -9.88 1.92
N CYS A 451 2.10 -8.92 0.99
CA CYS A 451 1.63 -9.07 -0.39
C CYS A 451 2.32 -10.24 -1.11
N LEU A 452 3.63 -10.38 -0.93
CA LEU A 452 4.39 -11.49 -1.52
C LEU A 452 3.95 -12.85 -0.97
N LEU A 453 3.80 -12.96 0.36
CA LEU A 453 3.37 -14.20 1.00
C LEU A 453 1.97 -14.61 0.54
N MET A 454 1.03 -13.66 0.45
CA MET A 454 -0.33 -13.94 -0.05
C MET A 454 -0.29 -14.40 -1.52
N ALA A 455 0.50 -13.75 -2.37
CA ALA A 455 0.66 -14.12 -3.77
C ALA A 455 1.28 -15.52 -3.93
N LEU A 456 2.34 -15.81 -3.16
CA LEU A 456 3.01 -17.12 -3.17
C LEU A 456 2.13 -18.22 -2.59
N ALA A 457 1.35 -17.95 -1.53
CA ALA A 457 0.42 -18.90 -0.96
C ALA A 457 -0.66 -19.30 -1.99
N ALA A 458 -1.28 -18.32 -2.66
CA ALA A 458 -2.25 -18.57 -3.72
C ALA A 458 -1.63 -19.38 -4.87
N LEU A 459 -0.42 -19.02 -5.30
CA LEU A 459 0.31 -19.73 -6.34
C LEU A 459 0.63 -21.18 -5.96
N LEU A 460 1.11 -21.39 -4.74
CA LEU A 460 1.46 -22.71 -4.22
C LEU A 460 0.23 -23.61 -4.12
N ILE A 461 -0.87 -23.11 -3.53
CA ILE A 461 -2.13 -23.85 -3.44
C ILE A 461 -2.64 -24.21 -4.84
N GLY A 462 -2.71 -23.23 -5.74
CA GLY A 462 -3.15 -23.45 -7.12
C GLY A 462 -2.28 -24.46 -7.87
N ALA A 463 -0.96 -24.34 -7.75
CA ALA A 463 -0.01 -25.25 -8.40
C ALA A 463 -0.09 -26.67 -7.85
N LEU A 464 -0.24 -26.86 -6.54
CA LEU A 464 -0.38 -28.18 -5.92
C LEU A 464 -1.68 -28.87 -6.37
N VAL A 465 -2.80 -28.15 -6.32
CA VAL A 465 -4.11 -28.67 -6.77
C VAL A 465 -4.06 -29.04 -8.26
N PHE A 466 -3.50 -28.16 -9.10
CA PHE A 466 -3.37 -28.43 -10.53
C PHE A 466 -2.47 -29.63 -10.81
N LYS A 467 -1.31 -29.73 -10.14
CA LYS A 467 -0.37 -30.85 -10.30
C LYS A 467 -0.99 -32.19 -9.91
N LYS A 468 -1.82 -32.22 -8.86
CA LYS A 468 -2.51 -33.43 -8.39
C LYS A 468 -3.63 -33.86 -9.34
N THR A 469 -4.31 -32.91 -9.97
CA THR A 469 -5.50 -33.17 -10.79
C THR A 469 -5.22 -33.34 -12.28
N GLN A 470 -4.13 -32.77 -12.80
CA GLN A 470 -3.83 -32.72 -14.25
C GLN A 470 -3.86 -34.09 -14.97
N ASN A 471 -3.52 -35.18 -14.28
CA ASN A 471 -3.49 -36.53 -14.88
C ASN A 471 -4.90 -37.01 -15.26
N LYS A 472 -5.92 -36.57 -14.50
CA LYS A 472 -7.31 -36.95 -14.74
C LYS A 472 -7.98 -36.14 -15.84
N PHE A 473 -7.42 -35.00 -16.26
CA PHE A 473 -8.10 -34.09 -17.20
C PHE A 473 -8.55 -34.78 -18.49
N VAL A 474 -7.76 -35.71 -19.04
CA VAL A 474 -8.09 -36.41 -20.29
C VAL A 474 -9.36 -37.27 -20.16
N LEU A 475 -9.71 -37.70 -18.95
CA LEU A 475 -10.92 -38.50 -18.70
C LEU A 475 -12.21 -37.66 -18.67
N TYR A 476 -12.09 -36.35 -18.48
CA TYR A 476 -13.22 -35.41 -18.29
C TYR A 476 -13.34 -34.37 -19.41
N LEU A 477 -12.41 -34.39 -20.39
CA LEU A 477 -12.31 -33.41 -21.48
C LEU A 477 -13.13 -33.77 -22.72
#